data_AF-A0A3M7NVF7-F1
#
_entry.id   AF-A0A3M7NVF7-F1
#
_cell.length_a   1.000
_cell.length_b   1.000
_cell.length_c   1.000
_cell.angle_alpha   90.00
_cell.angle_beta   90.00
_cell.angle_gamma   90.00
#
_symmetry.space_group_name_H-M   'P 1'
#
loop_
_entity.id
_entity.type
_entity.pdbx_description
1 polymer ?
#
loop_
_entity_poly.entity_id
_entity_poly.type
_entity_poly.pdbx_seq_one_letter_code
_entity_poly.pdbx_strand_id
1 'polypeptide(L)'
;MRSPSLTALYILLPILMVDAVIEVGLIGTMVGFLHRRAGKWFDVSYPAGSTFRLHGKPLYPLVNQGHTSNGAAGTALILVGFGGLLALWLQQRRVAKVSPRANITYDRVAADISTTSYQQNGYDSSQQRQQQQQPPLAPGPSAIFSSWVVMTILSNLLTLAALIYTFIVTHQTNNQTIDLAVAAKNPDPLMYPLHKWTPENWFIAILHQVPLIHHSDRVKITQELRVMRGWRWNLIPLFILGLLTAAAAVAEWLALRRRRRQQTPSLDHVRAKEGSAY
;
A
#
# COMPACT_ATOMS: atom_id res chain seq x y z
N MET A 1 10.44 25.42 -2.23
CA MET A 1 11.03 24.16 -1.70
C MET A 1 9.94 23.09 -1.62
N ARG A 2 10.26 21.82 -1.95
CA ARG A 2 9.33 20.69 -1.71
C ARG A 2 9.18 20.48 -0.20
N SER A 3 7.98 20.17 0.29
CA SER A 3 7.76 19.83 1.70
C SER A 3 8.48 18.52 2.06
N PRO A 4 8.97 18.36 3.30
CA PRO A 4 9.59 17.12 3.74
C PRO A 4 8.65 15.91 3.64
N SER A 5 7.36 16.09 3.94
CA SER A 5 6.31 15.07 3.77
C SER A 5 6.14 14.63 2.31
N LEU A 6 6.20 15.56 1.35
CA LEU A 6 6.14 15.24 -0.06
C LEU A 6 7.35 14.43 -0.52
N THR A 7 8.55 14.80 -0.07
CA THR A 7 9.77 14.03 -0.35
C THR A 7 9.69 12.63 0.24
N ALA A 8 9.21 12.50 1.48
CA ALA A 8 9.01 11.20 2.12
C ALA A 8 8.06 10.31 1.31
N LEU A 9 6.94 10.84 0.81
CA LEU A 9 5.99 10.09 -0.02
C LEU A 9 6.63 9.55 -1.30
N TYR A 10 7.51 10.31 -1.96
CA TYR A 10 8.22 9.85 -3.16
C TYR A 10 9.20 8.71 -2.89
N ILE A 11 9.67 8.56 -1.66
CA ILE A 11 10.58 7.47 -1.26
C ILE A 11 9.77 6.28 -0.75
N LEU A 12 8.79 6.52 0.12
CA LEU A 12 8.00 5.48 0.76
C LEU A 12 7.11 4.72 -0.24
N LEU A 13 6.50 5.41 -1.21
CA LEU A 13 5.60 4.75 -2.18
C LEU A 13 6.30 3.66 -3.00
N PRO A 14 7.45 3.89 -3.65
CA PRO A 14 8.18 2.84 -4.35
C PRO A 14 8.56 1.66 -3.45
N ILE A 15 9.02 1.93 -2.22
CA ILE A 15 9.42 0.88 -1.28
C ILE A 15 8.20 0.04 -0.88
N LEU A 16 7.08 0.69 -0.54
CA LEU A 16 5.81 0.01 -0.23
C LEU A 16 5.32 -0.83 -1.41
N MET A 17 5.45 -0.34 -2.64
CA MET A 17 5.05 -1.08 -3.84
C MET A 17 5.90 -2.33 -4.06
N VAL A 18 7.21 -2.25 -3.86
CA VAL A 18 8.11 -3.41 -3.97
C VAL A 18 7.75 -4.47 -2.93
N ASP A 19 7.55 -4.06 -1.68
CA ASP A 19 7.14 -4.94 -0.59
C ASP A 19 5.78 -5.61 -0.86
N ALA A 20 4.81 -4.85 -1.37
CA ALA A 20 3.50 -5.36 -1.76
C ALA A 20 3.58 -6.40 -2.91
N VAL A 21 4.47 -6.19 -3.90
CA VAL A 21 4.71 -7.17 -4.97
C VAL A 21 5.32 -8.46 -4.41
N ILE A 22 6.26 -8.35 -3.47
CA ILE A 22 6.84 -9.51 -2.79
C ILE A 22 5.74 -10.29 -2.05
N GLU A 23 4.88 -9.62 -1.29
CA GLU A 23 3.76 -10.25 -0.57
C GLU A 23 2.84 -11.02 -1.53
N VAL A 24 2.37 -10.37 -2.61
CA VAL A 24 1.51 -11.00 -3.61
C VAL A 24 2.22 -12.18 -4.29
N GLY A 25 3.51 -12.07 -4.60
CA GLY A 25 4.30 -13.13 -5.21
C GLY A 25 4.45 -14.36 -4.30
N LEU A 26 4.73 -14.15 -3.01
CA LEU A 26 4.84 -15.22 -2.02
C LEU A 26 3.49 -15.93 -1.80
N ILE A 27 2.40 -15.18 -1.66
CA ILE A 27 1.05 -15.76 -1.54
C ILE A 27 0.68 -16.51 -2.81
N GLY A 28 0.94 -15.94 -3.99
CA GLY A 28 0.68 -16.58 -5.28
C GLY A 28 1.42 -17.90 -5.44
N THR A 29 2.68 -17.95 -4.99
CA THR A 29 3.48 -19.19 -4.96
C THR A 29 2.84 -20.25 -4.06
N MET A 30 2.44 -19.86 -2.85
CA MET A 30 1.75 -20.74 -1.90
C MET A 30 0.42 -21.28 -2.46
N VAL A 31 -0.41 -20.41 -3.05
CA VAL A 31 -1.68 -20.81 -3.70
C VAL A 31 -1.40 -21.78 -4.85
N GLY A 32 -0.39 -21.50 -5.68
CA GLY A 32 0.02 -22.38 -6.76
C GLY A 32 0.48 -23.76 -6.27
N PHE A 33 1.18 -23.83 -5.13
CA PHE A 33 1.52 -25.10 -4.48
C PHE A 33 0.28 -25.83 -3.98
N LEU A 34 -0.64 -25.11 -3.34
CA LEU A 34 -1.90 -25.67 -2.83
C LEU A 34 -2.73 -26.29 -3.96
N HIS A 35 -2.86 -25.62 -5.10
CA HIS A 35 -3.66 -26.16 -6.21
C HIS A 35 -2.97 -27.29 -6.98
N ARG A 36 -1.64 -27.28 -7.10
CA ARG A 36 -0.92 -28.26 -7.92
C ARG A 36 -0.44 -29.47 -7.16
N ARG A 37 0.47 -29.30 -6.20
CA ARG A 37 1.09 -30.44 -5.49
C ARG A 37 0.24 -30.90 -4.32
N ALA A 38 -0.26 -29.97 -3.51
CA ALA A 38 -1.09 -30.34 -2.36
C ALA A 38 -2.54 -30.68 -2.74
N GLY A 39 -2.98 -30.32 -3.94
CA GLY A 39 -4.25 -30.79 -4.51
C GLY A 39 -4.22 -32.25 -4.99
N LYS A 40 -3.09 -32.94 -4.78
CA LYS A 40 -2.88 -34.36 -5.03
C LYS A 40 -2.59 -35.06 -3.70
N TRP A 41 -2.00 -36.25 -3.77
CA TRP A 41 -1.77 -37.13 -2.63
C TRP A 41 -0.28 -37.23 -2.28
N PHE A 42 -0.01 -37.65 -1.05
CA PHE A 42 1.29 -38.07 -0.57
C PHE A 42 1.24 -39.55 -0.23
N ASP A 43 2.22 -40.32 -0.68
CA ASP A 43 2.34 -41.73 -0.30
C ASP A 43 2.95 -41.82 1.10
N VAL A 44 2.26 -42.53 2.00
CA VAL A 44 2.60 -42.63 3.42
C VAL A 44 2.87 -44.09 3.76
N SER A 45 3.99 -44.33 4.43
CA SER A 45 4.30 -45.65 5.00
C SER A 45 3.49 -45.86 6.28
N TYR A 46 2.89 -47.03 6.46
CA TYR A 46 2.09 -47.37 7.62
C TYR A 46 2.60 -48.67 8.27
N PRO A 47 2.33 -48.92 9.57
CA PRO A 47 2.82 -50.11 10.26
C PRO A 47 2.56 -51.42 9.48
N ALA A 48 3.40 -52.41 9.77
CA ALA A 48 3.40 -53.72 9.10
C ALA A 48 3.68 -53.68 7.58
N GLY A 49 4.35 -52.63 7.08
CA GLY A 49 4.77 -52.51 5.68
C GLY A 49 3.67 -52.13 4.71
N SER A 50 2.50 -51.74 5.23
CA SER A 50 1.39 -51.23 4.41
C SER A 50 1.63 -49.78 4.00
N THR A 51 0.92 -49.31 2.98
CA THR A 51 0.98 -47.91 2.52
C THR A 51 -0.42 -47.38 2.29
N PHE A 52 -0.60 -46.07 2.44
CA PHE A 52 -1.83 -45.38 2.05
C PHE A 52 -1.51 -44.01 1.47
N ARG A 53 -2.50 -43.43 0.77
CA ARG A 53 -2.37 -42.10 0.18
C ARG A 53 -3.09 -41.07 1.06
N LEU A 54 -2.35 -40.11 1.59
CA LEU A 54 -2.88 -38.97 2.31
C LEU A 54 -3.13 -37.81 1.35
N HIS A 55 -4.35 -37.27 1.29
CA HIS A 55 -4.61 -36.07 0.51
C HIS A 55 -3.77 -34.88 1.03
N GLY A 56 -3.20 -34.08 0.13
CA GLY A 56 -2.29 -33.02 0.49
C GLY A 56 -2.93 -31.82 1.18
N LYS A 57 -4.27 -31.75 1.23
CA LYS A 57 -5.05 -30.79 2.02
C LYS A 57 -5.93 -31.52 3.05
N PRO A 58 -6.15 -30.92 4.23
CA PRO A 58 -7.14 -31.40 5.17
C PRO A 58 -8.55 -31.00 4.71
N LEU A 59 -9.57 -31.60 5.30
CA LEU A 59 -10.98 -31.34 4.99
C LEU A 59 -11.40 -29.90 5.31
N TYR A 60 -10.83 -29.30 6.36
CA TYR A 60 -11.14 -27.95 6.81
C TYR A 60 -9.93 -27.00 6.73
N PRO A 61 -9.50 -26.61 5.52
CA PRO A 61 -8.38 -25.70 5.34
C PRO A 61 -8.79 -24.26 5.67
N LEU A 62 -8.01 -23.59 6.51
CA LEU A 62 -8.11 -22.16 6.80
C LEU A 62 -7.23 -21.42 5.80
N VAL A 63 -7.81 -20.90 4.73
CA VAL A 63 -7.08 -20.16 3.68
C VAL A 63 -7.43 -18.67 3.63
N ASN A 64 -8.46 -18.25 4.37
CA ASN A 64 -8.97 -16.88 4.32
C ASN A 64 -7.93 -15.83 4.76
N GLN A 65 -7.01 -16.19 5.65
CA GLN A 65 -5.92 -15.29 6.05
C GLN A 65 -4.98 -14.96 4.89
N GLY A 66 -4.74 -15.92 3.98
CA GLY A 66 -3.99 -15.68 2.76
C GLY A 66 -4.76 -14.79 1.77
N HIS A 67 -6.08 -14.96 1.67
CA HIS A 67 -6.93 -14.09 0.86
C HIS A 67 -6.96 -12.65 1.40
N THR A 68 -7.09 -12.47 2.71
CA THR A 68 -7.05 -11.15 3.35
C THR A 68 -5.68 -10.49 3.18
N SER A 69 -4.58 -11.22 3.36
CA SER A 69 -3.23 -10.68 3.11
C SER A 69 -3.04 -10.25 1.66
N ASN A 70 -3.49 -11.08 0.70
CA ASN A 70 -3.42 -10.74 -0.72
C ASN A 70 -4.23 -9.48 -1.04
N GLY A 71 -5.44 -9.36 -0.49
CA GLY A 71 -6.27 -8.16 -0.62
C GLY A 71 -5.58 -6.91 -0.06
N ALA A 72 -4.93 -7.01 1.10
CA ALA A 72 -4.18 -5.92 1.70
C ALA A 72 -2.99 -5.48 0.82
N ALA A 73 -2.17 -6.43 0.36
CA ALA A 73 -1.03 -6.16 -0.51
C ALA A 73 -1.45 -5.60 -1.88
N GLY A 74 -2.48 -6.19 -2.51
CA GLY A 74 -3.03 -5.69 -3.77
C GLY A 74 -3.57 -4.27 -3.64
N THR A 75 -4.24 -3.95 -2.53
CA THR A 75 -4.72 -2.59 -2.23
C THR A 75 -3.55 -1.62 -2.06
N ALA A 76 -2.51 -2.01 -1.31
CA ALA A 76 -1.30 -1.22 -1.11
C ALA A 76 -0.58 -0.95 -2.44
N LEU A 77 -0.51 -1.93 -3.33
CA LEU A 77 0.13 -1.79 -4.64
C LEU A 77 -0.67 -0.86 -5.58
N ILE A 78 -1.95 -1.16 -5.77
CA ILE A 78 -2.77 -0.50 -6.80
C ILE A 78 -3.31 0.84 -6.31
N LEU A 79 -4.04 0.84 -5.20
CA LEU A 79 -4.77 2.02 -4.74
C LEU A 79 -3.84 3.00 -4.00
N VAL A 80 -2.94 2.49 -3.16
CA VAL A 80 -1.99 3.36 -2.43
C VAL A 80 -0.79 3.71 -3.31
N GLY A 81 -0.12 2.73 -3.90
CA GLY A 81 1.07 2.90 -4.74
C GLY A 81 0.78 3.69 -6.02
N PHE A 82 0.19 3.05 -7.02
CA PHE A 82 -0.10 3.70 -8.31
C PHE A 82 -1.10 4.86 -8.17
N GLY A 83 -2.17 4.66 -7.39
CA GLY A 83 -3.14 5.72 -7.10
C GLY A 83 -2.49 6.93 -6.41
N GLY A 84 -1.50 6.72 -5.55
CA GLY A 84 -0.78 7.80 -4.87
C GLY A 84 0.15 8.58 -5.76
N LEU A 85 0.91 7.90 -6.63
CA LEU A 85 1.73 8.57 -7.62
C LEU A 85 0.87 9.45 -8.54
N LEU A 86 -0.29 8.94 -8.99
CA LEU A 86 -1.24 9.70 -9.79
C LEU A 86 -1.84 10.89 -9.03
N ALA A 87 -2.29 10.69 -7.79
CA ALA A 87 -2.88 11.73 -6.96
C ALA A 87 -1.88 12.86 -6.66
N LEU A 88 -0.63 12.52 -6.34
CA LEU A 88 0.46 13.47 -6.10
C LEU A 88 0.78 14.28 -7.36
N TRP A 89 0.88 13.60 -8.51
CA TRP A 89 1.12 14.26 -9.79
C TRP A 89 -0.01 15.23 -10.17
N LEU A 90 -1.27 14.83 -10.00
CA LEU A 90 -2.43 15.71 -10.23
C LEU A 90 -2.41 16.91 -9.28
N GLN A 91 -2.10 16.70 -8.00
CA GLN A 91 -1.98 17.78 -7.01
C GLN A 91 -0.87 18.77 -7.40
N GLN A 92 0.29 18.28 -7.82
CA GLN A 92 1.40 19.14 -8.25
C GLN A 92 1.08 19.94 -9.50
N ARG A 93 0.40 19.32 -10.48
CA ARG A 93 -0.07 20.02 -11.68
C ARG A 93 -1.02 21.17 -11.32
N ARG A 94 -1.90 20.98 -10.34
CA ARG A 94 -2.77 22.05 -9.84
C ARG A 94 -1.99 23.18 -9.19
N VAL A 95 -0.99 22.86 -8.36
CA VAL A 95 -0.11 23.87 -7.73
C VAL A 95 0.67 24.66 -8.79
N ALA A 96 1.23 23.97 -9.80
CA ALA A 96 2.02 24.60 -10.86
C ALA A 96 1.20 25.56 -11.75
N LYS A 97 -0.09 25.27 -11.99
CA LYS A 97 -0.98 26.17 -12.75
C LYS A 97 -1.30 27.47 -12.01
N VAL A 98 -1.36 27.42 -10.67
CA VAL A 98 -1.70 28.58 -9.83
C VAL A 98 -0.47 29.45 -9.57
N SER A 99 0.73 28.88 -9.63
CA SER A 99 1.97 29.65 -9.62
C SER A 99 2.50 29.73 -11.04
N PRO A 100 1.96 30.60 -11.93
CA PRO A 100 2.65 30.91 -13.16
C PRO A 100 4.03 31.38 -12.73
N ARG A 101 5.02 30.56 -13.06
CA ARG A 101 6.43 30.87 -12.89
C ARG A 101 6.56 32.27 -13.42
N ALA A 102 6.94 33.20 -12.56
CA ALA A 102 7.35 34.53 -12.98
C ALA A 102 8.58 34.31 -13.86
N ASN A 103 8.36 33.93 -15.11
CA ASN A 103 9.26 34.20 -16.21
C ASN A 103 9.24 35.71 -16.34
N ILE A 104 9.92 36.37 -15.38
CA ILE A 104 10.57 37.66 -15.59
C ILE A 104 11.76 37.32 -16.50
N THR A 105 11.42 36.86 -17.71
CA THR A 105 12.33 36.64 -18.81
C THR A 105 12.52 38.02 -19.39
N TYR A 106 13.65 38.66 -19.08
CA TYR A 106 14.44 39.56 -19.93
C TYR A 106 13.80 40.74 -20.71
N ASP A 107 12.47 40.86 -20.82
CA ASP A 107 11.76 41.96 -21.52
C ASP A 107 11.92 43.30 -20.81
N ARG A 108 12.18 43.29 -19.49
CA ARG A 108 12.49 44.54 -18.77
C ARG A 108 13.85 45.13 -19.13
N VAL A 109 14.81 44.32 -19.61
CA VAL A 109 16.12 44.85 -20.05
C VAL A 109 16.04 45.32 -21.51
N ALA A 110 15.16 44.74 -22.33
CA ALA A 110 14.92 45.22 -23.70
C ALA A 110 14.11 46.53 -23.74
N ALA A 111 13.19 46.75 -22.79
CA ALA A 111 12.41 47.98 -22.71
C ALA A 111 13.22 49.20 -22.19
N ASP A 112 14.26 48.98 -21.38
CA ASP A 112 15.09 50.06 -20.81
C ASP A 112 16.15 50.62 -21.78
N ILE A 113 16.31 50.04 -22.97
CA ILE A 113 17.31 50.49 -23.96
C ILE A 113 16.66 51.37 -25.06
N SER A 114 15.34 51.58 -25.06
CA SER A 114 14.64 52.16 -26.22
C SER A 114 13.67 53.33 -25.96
N THR A 115 13.77 54.07 -24.86
CA THR A 115 12.94 55.30 -24.70
C THR A 115 13.69 56.43 -24.03
N THR A 116 14.46 57.17 -24.83
CA THR A 116 14.72 58.59 -24.60
C THR A 116 13.59 59.40 -25.24
N SER A 117 13.07 60.39 -24.50
CA SER A 117 12.21 61.51 -24.90
C SER A 117 10.67 61.39 -24.80
N TYR A 118 10.12 62.50 -24.26
CA TYR A 118 8.74 62.99 -24.15
C TYR A 118 7.91 62.62 -22.90
N GLN A 119 7.92 63.55 -21.93
CA GLN A 119 6.81 63.83 -21.01
C GLN A 119 5.63 64.43 -21.77
N GLN A 120 4.43 63.84 -21.66
CA GLN A 120 3.18 64.61 -21.75
C GLN A 120 1.99 63.91 -21.09
N ASN A 121 1.28 64.70 -20.28
CA ASN A 121 0.09 64.45 -19.46
C ASN A 121 -0.89 63.35 -19.94
N GLY A 122 -1.34 62.53 -18.99
CA GLY A 122 -2.55 61.73 -19.14
C GLY A 122 -2.65 60.62 -18.10
N TYR A 123 -3.60 60.75 -17.17
CA TYR A 123 -4.12 59.76 -16.22
C TYR A 123 -3.25 58.51 -15.93
N ASP A 124 -2.81 58.43 -14.69
CA ASP A 124 -2.02 57.38 -14.03
C ASP A 124 -2.59 55.95 -14.22
N SER A 125 -2.34 55.35 -15.39
CA SER A 125 -2.67 53.95 -15.69
C SER A 125 -1.75 52.95 -14.95
N SER A 126 -0.73 53.45 -14.23
CA SER A 126 0.14 52.66 -13.35
C SER A 126 -0.58 52.14 -12.12
N GLN A 127 -1.52 52.91 -11.56
CA GLN A 127 -2.29 52.48 -10.37
C GLN A 127 -3.33 51.41 -10.71
N GLN A 128 -3.95 51.46 -11.89
CA GLN A 128 -4.88 50.41 -12.33
C GLN A 128 -4.18 49.07 -12.66
N ARG A 129 -2.90 49.08 -13.07
CA ARG A 129 -2.14 47.82 -13.24
C ARG A 129 -1.74 47.16 -11.92
N GLN A 130 -1.61 47.93 -10.84
CA GLN A 130 -1.24 47.39 -9.52
C GLN A 130 -2.44 46.79 -8.78
N GLN A 131 -3.66 47.27 -9.02
CA GLN A 131 -4.87 46.81 -8.30
C GLN A 131 -5.39 45.42 -8.74
N GLN A 132 -4.91 44.83 -9.84
CA GLN A 132 -5.46 43.55 -10.35
C GLN A 132 -4.58 42.31 -10.20
N GLN A 133 -3.38 42.40 -9.62
CA GLN A 133 -2.53 41.23 -9.42
C GLN A 133 -2.46 40.81 -7.96
N GLN A 134 -3.62 40.56 -7.33
CA GLN A 134 -3.64 39.75 -6.12
C GLN A 134 -3.10 38.35 -6.48
N PRO A 135 -2.03 37.86 -5.82
CA PRO A 135 -1.48 36.55 -6.11
C PRO A 135 -2.58 35.51 -5.89
N PRO A 136 -2.79 34.57 -6.84
CA PRO A 136 -3.88 33.63 -6.72
C PRO A 136 -3.70 32.77 -5.47
N LEU A 137 -4.79 32.56 -4.74
CA LEU A 137 -4.85 31.75 -3.52
C LEU A 137 -4.18 30.39 -3.76
N ALA A 138 -3.23 30.02 -2.88
CA ALA A 138 -2.57 28.74 -2.91
C ALA A 138 -3.63 27.62 -2.87
N PRO A 139 -3.55 26.66 -3.80
CA PRO A 139 -4.55 25.63 -3.87
C PRO A 139 -4.44 24.73 -2.65
N GLY A 140 -5.58 24.53 -1.97
CA GLY A 140 -5.70 23.53 -0.92
C GLY A 140 -5.55 22.10 -1.46
N PRO A 141 -5.70 21.08 -0.58
CA PRO A 141 -5.73 19.70 -1.04
C PRO A 141 -6.89 19.49 -2.01
N SER A 142 -6.61 18.86 -3.16
CA SER A 142 -7.65 18.45 -4.08
C SER A 142 -8.56 17.38 -3.47
N ALA A 143 -9.76 17.23 -4.02
CA ALA A 143 -10.67 16.13 -3.66
C ALA A 143 -10.00 14.78 -3.93
N ILE A 144 -9.39 14.59 -5.11
CA ILE A 144 -8.66 13.37 -5.49
C ILE A 144 -7.55 13.05 -4.47
N PHE A 145 -6.72 14.04 -4.12
CA PHE A 145 -5.67 13.84 -3.12
C PHE A 145 -6.25 13.51 -1.74
N SER A 146 -7.32 14.17 -1.32
CA SER A 146 -7.98 13.89 -0.03
C SER A 146 -8.59 12.48 0.01
N SER A 147 -9.25 12.06 -1.06
CA SER A 147 -9.80 10.71 -1.21
C SER A 147 -8.68 9.67 -1.16
N TRP A 148 -7.54 9.93 -1.83
CA TRP A 148 -6.38 9.05 -1.76
C TRP A 148 -5.80 8.96 -0.34
N VAL A 149 -5.71 10.06 0.42
CA VAL A 149 -5.26 10.03 1.82
C VAL A 149 -6.16 9.13 2.68
N VAL A 150 -7.50 9.25 2.52
CA VAL A 150 -8.46 8.39 3.24
C VAL A 150 -8.28 6.93 2.83
N MET A 151 -8.12 6.66 1.53
CA MET A 151 -7.88 5.31 1.03
C MET A 151 -6.59 4.70 1.59
N THR A 152 -5.52 5.48 1.72
CA THR A 152 -4.26 5.04 2.33
C THR A 152 -4.43 4.66 3.81
N ILE A 153 -5.24 5.39 4.57
CA ILE A 153 -5.57 5.04 5.95
C ILE A 153 -6.35 3.72 6.00
N LEU A 154 -7.40 3.58 5.18
CA LEU A 154 -8.19 2.35 5.11
C LEU A 154 -7.35 1.14 4.68
N SER A 155 -6.45 1.32 3.70
CA SER A 155 -5.51 0.29 3.29
C SER A 155 -4.60 -0.14 4.44
N ASN A 156 -4.10 0.80 5.25
CA ASN A 156 -3.25 0.47 6.39
C ASN A 156 -4.03 -0.29 7.48
N LEU A 157 -5.29 0.07 7.73
CA LEU A 157 -6.17 -0.67 8.65
C LEU A 157 -6.46 -2.09 8.14
N LEU A 158 -6.66 -2.26 6.82
CA LEU A 158 -6.81 -3.58 6.20
C LEU A 158 -5.53 -4.43 6.38
N THR A 159 -4.34 -3.85 6.17
CA THR A 159 -3.07 -4.55 6.42
C THR A 159 -2.90 -4.93 7.89
N LEU A 160 -3.27 -4.06 8.83
CA LEU A 160 -3.26 -4.38 10.26
C LEU A 160 -4.22 -5.54 10.58
N ALA A 161 -5.43 -5.52 10.04
CA ALA A 161 -6.39 -6.60 10.21
C ALA A 161 -5.86 -7.93 9.62
N ALA A 162 -5.24 -7.89 8.44
CA ALA A 162 -4.61 -9.05 7.81
C ALA A 162 -3.47 -9.61 8.66
N LEU A 163 -2.62 -8.74 9.21
CA LEU A 163 -1.51 -9.10 10.10
C LEU A 163 -2.03 -9.80 11.37
N ILE A 164 -2.96 -9.17 12.10
CA ILE A 164 -3.53 -9.73 13.33
C ILE A 164 -4.21 -11.06 13.03
N TYR A 165 -5.07 -11.11 12.00
CA TYR A 165 -5.81 -12.31 11.64
C TYR A 165 -4.87 -13.48 11.28
N THR A 166 -3.86 -13.22 10.46
CA THR A 166 -2.89 -14.24 10.05
C THR A 166 -2.14 -14.82 11.24
N PHE A 167 -1.61 -13.98 12.12
CA PHE A 167 -0.85 -14.44 13.27
C PHE A 167 -1.72 -15.17 14.30
N ILE A 168 -2.92 -14.66 14.60
CA ILE A 168 -3.83 -15.31 15.54
C ILE A 168 -4.26 -16.68 15.03
N VAL A 169 -4.74 -16.78 13.78
CA VAL A 169 -5.23 -18.06 13.26
C VAL A 169 -4.10 -19.08 13.13
N THR A 170 -2.90 -18.64 12.72
CA THR A 170 -1.73 -19.52 12.69
C THR A 170 -1.38 -19.97 14.11
N HIS A 171 -1.42 -19.09 15.11
CA HIS A 171 -1.14 -19.48 16.49
C HIS A 171 -2.19 -20.45 17.06
N GLN A 172 -3.48 -20.25 16.77
CA GLN A 172 -4.58 -21.09 17.24
C GLN A 172 -4.52 -22.52 16.73
N THR A 173 -3.87 -22.77 15.58
CA THR A 173 -3.69 -24.11 15.02
C THR A 173 -2.30 -24.68 15.24
N ASN A 174 -1.48 -24.06 16.10
CA ASN A 174 -0.16 -24.60 16.45
C ASN A 174 -0.30 -25.90 17.24
N ASN A 175 0.74 -26.75 17.16
CA ASN A 175 0.87 -28.00 17.92
C ASN A 175 -0.25 -29.03 17.70
N GLN A 176 -1.12 -28.83 16.72
CA GLN A 176 -2.07 -29.85 16.28
C GLN A 176 -1.30 -31.05 15.72
N THR A 177 -1.85 -32.25 15.91
CA THR A 177 -1.24 -33.50 15.47
C THR A 177 -2.09 -34.22 14.43
N ILE A 178 -1.44 -35.02 13.60
CA ILE A 178 -2.06 -35.91 12.62
C ILE A 178 -2.10 -37.31 13.24
N ASP A 179 -3.31 -37.80 13.49
CA ASP A 179 -3.54 -39.19 13.86
C ASP A 179 -3.42 -40.06 12.60
N LEU A 180 -2.36 -40.87 12.53
CA LEU A 180 -2.11 -41.74 11.40
C LEU A 180 -3.18 -42.84 11.22
N ALA A 181 -3.83 -43.29 12.29
CA ALA A 181 -4.90 -44.26 12.19
C ALA A 181 -6.15 -43.64 11.56
N VAL A 182 -6.44 -42.37 11.89
CA VAL A 182 -7.52 -41.61 11.24
C VAL A 182 -7.16 -41.31 9.79
N ALA A 183 -5.92 -40.91 9.51
CA ALA A 183 -5.45 -40.69 8.15
C ALA A 183 -5.55 -41.95 7.28
N ALA A 184 -5.14 -43.12 7.81
CA ALA A 184 -5.21 -44.40 7.11
C ALA A 184 -6.66 -44.87 6.86
N LYS A 185 -7.61 -44.50 7.73
CA LYS A 185 -9.04 -44.76 7.54
C LYS A 185 -9.71 -43.79 6.53
N ASN A 186 -9.03 -42.72 6.16
CA ASN A 186 -9.50 -41.75 5.16
C ASN A 186 -8.49 -41.63 4.01
N PRO A 187 -8.19 -42.73 3.29
CA PRO A 187 -7.30 -42.67 2.15
C PRO A 187 -7.98 -41.95 0.97
N ASP A 188 -7.19 -41.63 -0.05
CA ASP A 188 -7.66 -41.15 -1.36
C ASP A 188 -8.98 -41.84 -1.79
N PRO A 189 -10.06 -41.07 -2.09
CA PRO A 189 -10.10 -39.62 -2.30
C PRO A 189 -10.44 -38.75 -1.08
N LEU A 190 -10.57 -39.37 0.09
CA LEU A 190 -11.01 -38.68 1.30
C LEU A 190 -9.91 -37.76 1.85
N MET A 191 -10.34 -36.68 2.51
CA MET A 191 -9.44 -35.72 3.16
C MET A 191 -9.39 -35.98 4.66
N TYR A 192 -8.27 -35.63 5.29
CA TYR A 192 -8.11 -35.74 6.74
C TYR A 192 -9.16 -34.88 7.47
N PRO A 193 -10.07 -35.47 8.27
CA PRO A 193 -11.27 -34.78 8.74
C PRO A 193 -11.09 -34.04 10.06
N LEU A 194 -9.98 -34.24 10.79
CA LEU A 194 -9.82 -33.65 12.12
C LEU A 194 -9.20 -32.26 12.06
N HIS A 195 -9.72 -31.40 12.94
CA HIS A 195 -9.30 -30.02 13.15
C HIS A 195 -9.41 -29.11 11.93
N LYS A 196 -9.22 -27.81 12.18
CA LYS A 196 -9.05 -26.79 11.15
C LYS A 196 -7.58 -26.42 11.10
N TRP A 197 -7.05 -26.26 9.89
CA TRP A 197 -5.62 -26.10 9.69
C TRP A 197 -5.29 -24.91 8.82
N THR A 198 -4.35 -24.08 9.26
CA THR A 198 -3.62 -23.22 8.32
C THR A 198 -2.71 -24.07 7.43
N PRO A 199 -2.43 -23.65 6.19
CA PRO A 199 -1.45 -24.31 5.33
C PRO A 199 -0.10 -24.53 6.03
N GLU A 200 0.42 -23.49 6.71
CA GLU A 200 1.70 -23.57 7.42
C GLU A 200 1.72 -24.72 8.44
N ASN A 201 0.74 -24.76 9.34
CA ASN A 201 0.74 -25.77 10.42
C ASN A 201 0.40 -27.17 9.93
N TRP A 202 -0.45 -27.28 8.89
CA TRP A 202 -0.71 -28.56 8.23
C TRP A 202 0.56 -29.19 7.69
N PHE A 203 1.36 -28.42 6.95
CA PHE A 203 2.58 -28.94 6.35
C PHE A 203 3.72 -29.14 7.35
N ILE A 204 3.74 -28.38 8.45
CA ILE A 204 4.60 -28.69 9.61
C ILE A 204 4.22 -30.07 10.15
N ALA A 205 2.94 -30.31 10.45
CA ALA A 205 2.51 -31.60 10.98
C ALA A 205 2.83 -32.76 10.02
N ILE A 206 2.61 -32.58 8.71
CA ILE A 206 3.01 -33.58 7.70
C ILE A 206 4.51 -33.90 7.79
N LEU A 207 5.38 -32.88 7.79
CA LEU A 207 6.83 -33.14 7.80
C LEU A 207 7.30 -33.86 9.06
N HIS A 208 6.74 -33.51 10.22
CA HIS A 208 7.20 -34.01 11.50
C HIS A 208 6.57 -35.36 11.90
N GLN A 209 5.33 -35.62 11.47
CA GLN A 209 4.51 -36.69 12.03
C GLN A 209 4.13 -37.74 10.99
N VAL A 210 4.16 -37.39 9.70
CA VAL A 210 3.79 -38.31 8.62
C VAL A 210 5.04 -38.94 8.00
N PRO A 211 5.15 -40.28 7.98
CA PRO A 211 6.26 -40.99 7.33
C PRO A 211 6.07 -41.01 5.81
N LEU A 212 6.31 -39.86 5.17
CA LEU A 212 6.31 -39.72 3.72
C LEU A 212 7.33 -40.66 3.07
N ILE A 213 6.89 -41.41 2.05
CA ILE A 213 7.72 -42.36 1.30
C ILE A 213 8.74 -41.62 0.43
N HIS A 214 8.30 -40.56 -0.27
CA HIS A 214 9.15 -39.86 -1.23
C HIS A 214 9.93 -38.71 -0.57
N HIS A 215 11.25 -38.75 -0.67
CA HIS A 215 12.12 -37.66 -0.19
C HIS A 215 11.86 -36.33 -0.93
N SER A 216 11.51 -36.39 -2.22
CA SER A 216 11.18 -35.22 -3.04
C SER A 216 9.98 -34.44 -2.47
N ASP A 217 9.01 -35.12 -1.88
CA ASP A 217 7.87 -34.48 -1.22
C ASP A 217 8.28 -33.73 0.03
N ARG A 218 9.15 -34.31 0.86
CA ARG A 218 9.71 -33.64 2.05
C ARG A 218 10.47 -32.37 1.66
N VAL A 219 11.32 -32.44 0.64
CA VAL A 219 12.07 -31.28 0.14
C VAL A 219 11.12 -30.22 -0.37
N LYS A 220 10.12 -30.60 -1.18
CA LYS A 220 9.16 -29.65 -1.74
C LYS A 220 8.32 -28.98 -0.67
N ILE A 221 7.79 -29.73 0.29
CA ILE A 221 7.02 -29.17 1.42
C ILE A 221 7.90 -28.24 2.26
N THR A 222 9.14 -28.61 2.53
CA THR A 222 10.08 -27.76 3.28
C THR A 222 10.34 -26.42 2.59
N GLN A 223 10.50 -26.44 1.26
CA GLN A 223 10.66 -25.22 0.48
C GLN A 223 9.41 -24.32 0.58
N GLU A 224 8.23 -24.91 0.41
CA GLU A 224 6.97 -24.16 0.42
C GLU A 224 6.62 -23.65 1.82
N LEU A 225 7.03 -24.35 2.89
CA LEU A 225 6.92 -23.83 4.26
C LEU A 225 7.75 -22.55 4.47
N ARG A 226 8.91 -22.43 3.82
CA ARG A 226 9.68 -21.18 3.87
C ARG A 226 8.93 -20.04 3.19
N VAL A 227 8.26 -20.32 2.06
CA VAL A 227 7.39 -19.35 1.38
C VAL A 227 6.21 -18.97 2.27
N MET A 228 5.57 -19.94 2.93
CA MET A 228 4.43 -19.72 3.84
C MET A 228 4.80 -18.82 5.02
N ARG A 229 5.94 -19.11 5.66
CA ARG A 229 6.50 -18.25 6.70
C ARG A 229 6.89 -16.88 6.16
N GLY A 230 7.46 -16.86 4.95
CA GLY A 230 7.89 -15.65 4.25
C GLY A 230 6.77 -14.61 4.16
N TRP A 231 5.63 -14.97 3.56
CA TRP A 231 4.52 -14.01 3.43
C TRP A 231 3.92 -13.63 4.79
N ARG A 232 3.78 -14.59 5.71
CA ARG A 232 3.29 -14.28 7.06
C ARG A 232 4.16 -13.22 7.76
N TRP A 233 5.47 -13.33 7.66
CA TRP A 233 6.39 -12.37 8.27
C TRP A 233 6.54 -11.07 7.47
N ASN A 234 6.38 -11.12 6.14
CA ASN A 234 6.42 -9.95 5.26
C ASN A 234 5.22 -9.01 5.44
N LEU A 235 4.11 -9.46 6.04
CA LEU A 235 3.04 -8.58 6.52
C LEU A 235 3.50 -7.51 7.53
N ILE A 236 4.58 -7.75 8.29
CA ILE A 236 5.12 -6.76 9.25
C ILE A 236 5.74 -5.55 8.52
N PRO A 237 6.74 -5.71 7.63
CA PRO A 237 7.27 -4.59 6.87
C PRO A 237 6.19 -3.91 6.03
N LEU A 238 5.26 -4.68 5.41
CA LEU A 238 4.14 -4.11 4.66
C LEU A 238 3.30 -3.15 5.52
N PHE A 239 2.97 -3.55 6.75
CA PHE A 239 2.23 -2.72 7.70
C PHE A 239 3.02 -1.47 8.11
N ILE A 240 4.31 -1.61 8.46
CA ILE A 240 5.15 -0.48 8.88
C ILE A 240 5.27 0.55 7.75
N LEU A 241 5.55 0.09 6.53
CA LEU A 241 5.64 0.95 5.35
C LEU A 241 4.30 1.63 5.04
N GLY A 242 3.19 0.89 5.16
CA GLY A 242 1.83 1.42 5.03
C GLY A 242 1.55 2.53 6.05
N LEU A 243 1.91 2.32 7.31
CA LEU A 243 1.73 3.28 8.40
C LEU A 243 2.54 4.56 8.17
N LEU A 244 3.83 4.41 7.79
CA LEU A 244 4.69 5.55 7.47
C LEU A 244 4.15 6.34 6.28
N THR A 245 3.67 5.65 5.24
CA THR A 245 3.05 6.27 4.06
C THR A 245 1.78 7.02 4.44
N ALA A 246 0.91 6.44 5.25
CA ALA A 246 -0.31 7.08 5.75
C ALA A 246 0.02 8.34 6.57
N ALA A 247 0.99 8.27 7.48
CA ALA A 247 1.44 9.40 8.28
C ALA A 247 1.98 10.54 7.40
N ALA A 248 2.83 10.23 6.42
CA ALA A 248 3.35 11.22 5.47
C ALA A 248 2.24 11.84 4.60
N ALA A 249 1.26 11.05 4.17
CA ALA A 249 0.11 11.51 3.39
C ALA A 249 -0.76 12.49 4.19
N VAL A 250 -1.06 12.16 5.46
CA VAL A 250 -1.79 13.05 6.38
C VAL A 250 -1.00 14.32 6.66
N ALA A 251 0.31 14.22 6.89
CA ALA A 251 1.18 15.38 7.13
C ALA A 251 1.18 16.35 5.93
N GLU A 252 1.30 15.83 4.70
CA GLU A 252 1.23 16.66 3.49
C GLU A 252 -0.16 17.30 3.33
N TRP A 253 -1.23 16.55 3.58
CA TRP A 253 -2.59 17.08 3.53
C TRP A 253 -2.83 18.21 4.53
N LEU A 254 -2.34 18.07 5.76
CA LEU A 254 -2.38 19.11 6.78
C LEU A 254 -1.54 20.32 6.38
N ALA A 255 -0.36 20.11 5.80
CA ALA A 255 0.50 21.19 5.30
C ALA A 255 -0.21 22.01 4.20
N LEU A 256 -0.87 21.35 3.24
CA LEU A 256 -1.67 22.02 2.21
C LEU A 256 -2.84 22.81 2.80
N ARG A 257 -3.53 22.28 3.82
CA ARG A 257 -4.59 23.01 4.52
C ARG A 257 -4.06 24.24 5.26
N ARG A 258 -2.93 24.12 5.95
CA ARG A 258 -2.30 25.23 6.69
C ARG A 258 -1.88 26.36 5.75
N ARG A 259 -1.26 26.05 4.61
CA ARG A 259 -0.86 27.05 3.60
C ARG A 259 -2.04 27.86 3.07
N ARG A 260 -3.17 27.21 2.78
CA ARG A 260 -4.40 27.90 2.33
C ARG A 260 -4.94 28.86 3.40
N ARG A 261 -4.96 28.43 4.67
CA ARG A 261 -5.45 29.26 5.78
C ARG A 261 -4.61 30.51 5.99
N GLN A 262 -3.29 30.42 5.88
CA GLN A 262 -2.39 31.57 6.09
C GLN A 262 -2.58 32.69 5.06
N GLN A 263 -3.09 32.40 3.87
CA GLN A 263 -3.32 33.41 2.81
C GLN A 263 -4.72 34.04 2.81
N THR A 264 -5.67 33.50 3.59
CA THR A 264 -7.03 34.05 3.63
C THR A 264 -7.10 35.39 4.39
N PRO A 265 -6.53 35.51 5.62
CA PRO A 265 -6.59 36.75 6.40
C PRO A 265 -5.88 37.94 5.74
N SER A 266 -4.82 37.68 4.96
CA SER A 266 -4.11 38.74 4.24
C SER A 266 -4.96 39.39 3.17
N LEU A 267 -5.86 38.65 2.53
CA LEU A 267 -6.77 39.19 1.52
C LEU A 267 -7.88 40.02 2.17
N ASP A 268 -8.44 39.53 3.28
CA ASP A 268 -9.51 40.23 3.99
C ASP A 268 -9.01 41.58 4.56
N HIS A 269 -7.78 41.64 5.07
CA HIS A 269 -7.17 42.90 5.52
C HIS A 269 -6.90 43.91 4.40
N VAL A 270 -6.47 43.46 3.22
CA VAL A 270 -6.29 44.32 2.04
C VAL A 270 -7.65 44.89 1.61
N ARG A 271 -8.67 44.03 1.53
CA ARG A 271 -10.02 44.43 1.13
C ARG A 271 -10.68 45.39 2.12
N ALA A 272 -10.45 45.21 3.41
CA ALA A 272 -10.96 46.11 4.45
C ALA A 272 -10.34 47.51 4.38
N LYS A 273 -9.06 47.62 4.01
CA LYS A 273 -8.40 48.93 3.82
C LYS A 273 -8.87 49.66 2.57
N GLU A 274 -9.16 48.93 1.48
CA GLU A 274 -9.70 49.54 0.24
C GLU A 274 -11.15 50.03 0.43
N GLY A 275 -11.95 49.34 1.22
CA GLY A 275 -13.34 49.71 1.50
C GLY A 275 -13.51 50.91 2.44
N SER A 276 -12.49 51.32 3.19
CA SER A 276 -12.55 52.48 4.10
C SER A 276 -11.99 53.78 3.48
N ALA A 277 -11.58 53.75 2.21
CA ALA A 277 -10.98 54.89 1.50
C ALA A 277 -12.00 55.67 0.65
N TYR A 278 -13.28 55.33 0.73
CA TYR A 278 -14.42 55.99 0.08
C TYR A 278 -15.44 56.43 1.13
#